data_AF-A0A6P1DL91-F1
#
_entry.id   AF-A0A6P1DL91-F1
#
_cell.length_a   1.000
_cell.length_b   1.000
_cell.length_c   1.000
_cell.angle_alpha   90.00
_cell.angle_beta   90.00
_cell.angle_gamma   90.00
#
_symmetry.space_group_name_H-M   'P 1'
#
loop_
_entity.id
_entity.type
_entity.pdbx_description
1 polymer ?
#
loop_
_entity_poly.entity_id
_entity_poly.type
_entity_poly.pdbx_seq_one_letter_code
_entity_poly.pdbx_strand_id
1 'polypeptide(L)'
;MNRIDCCNLMLKIKDEIFEKNILNKLVKELTKRFNEKKKSRLLGNKKNKDKIYTVADKSYKGISLYILKPEKIGFIIIYNISPIDAPYVQYMWIDLDNRPIIITQHLLDRYNERILKSANASYKELIIRFSLNSIDGSGNHVAFDSESKKIIQRIDDGFIFGVEHDDYTVYNTIYESTEGKDSDLKSLARNLKVNWDEFSSSQKADYTRLLNS
;
A
#
# COMPACT_ATOMS: atom_id res chain seq x y z
N MET A 1 3.46 6.77 -21.91
CA MET A 1 4.37 5.70 -21.43
C MET A 1 3.52 4.50 -21.11
N ASN A 2 3.86 3.30 -21.61
CA ASN A 2 3.13 2.09 -21.24
C ASN A 2 3.46 1.71 -19.77
N ARG A 3 2.69 0.80 -19.16
CA ARG A 3 2.89 0.44 -17.75
C ARG A 3 4.23 -0.26 -17.49
N ILE A 4 4.68 -1.11 -18.42
CA ILE A 4 5.94 -1.86 -18.31
C ILE A 4 7.13 -0.91 -18.26
N ASP A 5 7.18 0.09 -19.15
CA ASP A 5 8.22 1.11 -19.18
C ASP A 5 8.22 1.92 -17.88
N CYS A 6 7.03 2.22 -17.34
CA CYS A 6 6.89 2.91 -16.06
C CYS A 6 7.43 2.08 -14.89
N CYS A 7 7.12 0.78 -14.87
CA CYS A 7 7.63 -0.17 -13.88
C CYS A 7 9.15 -0.25 -13.93
N ASN A 8 9.72 -0.45 -15.12
CA ASN A 8 11.16 -0.50 -15.35
C ASN A 8 11.86 0.80 -14.93
N LEU A 9 11.26 1.95 -15.21
CA LEU A 9 11.80 3.24 -14.79
C LEU A 9 11.80 3.38 -13.27
N MET A 10 10.72 2.99 -12.58
CA MET A 10 10.67 3.11 -11.11
C MET A 10 11.57 2.11 -10.40
N LEU A 11 11.79 0.92 -10.97
CA LEU A 11 12.80 -0.03 -10.47
C LEU A 11 14.19 0.62 -10.50
N LYS A 12 14.57 1.23 -11.64
CA LYS A 12 15.84 1.96 -11.74
C LYS A 12 15.94 3.14 -10.76
N ILE A 13 14.84 3.88 -10.56
CA ILE A 13 14.80 4.99 -9.60
C ILE A 13 14.90 4.48 -8.16
N LYS A 14 14.27 3.35 -7.83
CA LYS A 14 14.43 2.68 -6.53
C LYS A 14 15.91 2.45 -6.29
N ASP A 15 16.57 1.71 -7.18
CA ASP A 15 17.98 1.36 -7.03
C ASP A 15 18.85 2.60 -6.84
N GLU A 16 18.64 3.65 -7.66
CA GLU A 16 19.36 4.91 -7.54
C GLU A 16 19.15 5.62 -6.19
N ILE A 17 17.92 5.62 -5.66
CA ILE A 17 17.58 6.22 -4.36
C ILE A 17 18.27 5.46 -3.20
N PHE A 18 18.36 4.13 -3.31
CA PHE A 18 19.03 3.29 -2.32
C PHE A 18 20.56 3.39 -2.41
N GLU A 19 21.14 3.22 -3.62
CA GLU A 19 22.59 3.25 -3.87
C GLU A 19 23.23 4.59 -3.52
N LYS A 20 22.59 5.71 -3.88
CA LYS A 20 23.16 7.06 -3.66
C LYS A 20 23.01 7.56 -2.22
N ASN A 21 22.60 6.71 -1.29
CA ASN A 21 22.35 7.06 0.11
C ASN A 21 21.33 8.21 0.25
N ILE A 22 20.51 8.45 -0.79
CA ILE A 22 19.51 9.52 -0.86
C ILE A 22 18.40 9.20 0.12
N LEU A 23 17.97 7.93 0.17
CA LEU A 23 16.98 7.48 1.14
C LEU A 23 17.40 7.82 2.56
N ASN A 24 18.63 7.50 2.97
CA ASN A 24 19.10 7.78 4.33
C ASN A 24 19.14 9.28 4.65
N LYS A 25 19.52 10.14 3.70
CA LYS A 25 19.45 11.60 3.87
C LYS A 25 18.01 12.08 4.04
N LEU A 26 17.10 11.62 3.17
CA LEU A 26 15.68 11.92 3.26
C LEU A 26 15.14 11.43 4.60
N VAL A 27 15.31 10.16 4.92
CA VAL A 27 14.90 9.54 6.19
C VAL A 27 15.39 10.30 7.42
N LYS A 28 16.64 10.77 7.45
CA LYS A 28 17.15 11.57 8.58
C LYS A 28 16.43 12.90 8.72
N GLU A 29 16.27 13.66 7.63
CA GLU A 29 15.51 14.93 7.60
C GLU A 29 14.06 14.69 8.06
N LEU A 30 13.48 13.61 7.58
CA LEU A 30 12.10 13.20 7.82
C LEU A 30 11.87 12.72 9.26
N THR A 31 12.78 11.92 9.82
CA THR A 31 12.72 11.46 11.22
C THR A 31 12.85 12.63 12.19
N LYS A 32 13.71 13.62 11.87
CA LYS A 32 13.83 14.85 12.67
C LYS A 32 12.50 15.62 12.72
N ARG A 33 11.89 15.89 11.56
CA ARG A 33 10.57 16.55 11.48
C ARG A 33 9.46 15.78 12.18
N PHE A 34 9.49 14.44 12.08
CA PHE A 34 8.54 13.58 12.78
C PHE A 34 8.66 13.72 14.29
N ASN A 35 9.88 13.66 14.83
CA ASN A 35 10.14 13.80 16.26
C ASN A 35 9.77 15.20 16.77
N GLU A 36 10.00 16.24 15.99
CA GLU A 36 9.56 17.62 16.29
C GLU A 36 8.03 17.70 16.35
N LYS A 37 7.31 17.14 15.36
CA LYS A 37 5.84 17.07 15.37
C LYS A 37 5.31 16.21 16.52
N LYS A 38 5.97 15.11 16.87
CA LYS A 38 5.58 14.25 17.99
C LYS A 38 5.72 15.01 19.31
N LYS A 39 6.84 15.74 19.50
CA LYS A 39 7.05 16.61 20.66
C LYS A 39 6.02 17.74 20.75
N SER A 40 5.72 18.43 19.64
CA SER A 40 4.70 19.49 19.62
C SER A 40 3.28 18.95 19.89
N ARG A 41 3.00 17.69 19.51
CA ARG A 41 1.74 17.00 19.79
C ARG A 41 1.61 16.55 21.24
N LEU A 42 2.69 16.12 21.89
CA LEU A 42 2.67 15.80 23.33
C LEU A 42 2.32 17.02 24.19
N LEU A 43 2.58 18.24 23.68
CA LEU A 43 2.26 19.50 24.32
C LEU A 43 0.83 20.02 24.03
N GLY A 44 0.08 19.37 23.13
CA GLY A 44 -1.30 19.73 22.80
C GLY A 44 -2.27 18.57 23.07
N ASN A 45 -3.36 18.82 23.78
CA ASN A 45 -4.34 17.81 24.24
C ASN A 45 -5.14 17.06 23.12
N LYS A 46 -4.64 16.95 21.89
CA LYS A 46 -5.31 16.21 20.80
C LYS A 46 -4.82 14.75 20.75
N LYS A 47 -5.62 13.85 21.33
CA LYS A 47 -5.55 12.41 21.04
C LYS A 47 -6.07 12.15 19.63
N ASN A 48 -5.19 12.06 18.63
CA ASN A 48 -5.55 11.48 17.34
C ASN A 48 -5.08 10.01 17.28
N LYS A 49 -5.97 9.15 16.78
CA LYS A 49 -5.76 7.70 16.58
C LYS A 49 -4.90 7.37 15.35
N ASP A 50 -4.56 8.36 14.53
CA ASP A 50 -3.87 8.12 13.26
C ASP A 50 -2.38 7.87 13.49
N LYS A 51 -1.98 6.61 13.31
CA LYS A 51 -0.58 6.22 13.17
C LYS A 51 0.00 7.07 12.02
N ILE A 52 0.98 7.92 12.33
CA ILE A 52 1.61 8.79 11.35
C ILE A 52 2.52 7.93 10.47
N TYR A 53 2.01 7.45 9.35
CA TYR A 53 2.79 6.62 8.44
C TYR A 53 3.58 7.43 7.41
N THR A 54 3.06 8.56 6.95
CA THR A 54 3.69 9.36 5.89
C THR A 54 4.64 10.40 6.44
N VAL A 55 5.87 10.42 5.92
CA VAL A 55 6.89 11.32 6.46
C VAL A 55 7.26 12.47 5.51
N ALA A 56 7.05 12.41 4.19
CA ALA A 56 7.01 13.61 3.35
C ALA A 56 6.47 13.37 1.95
N ASP A 57 5.99 14.44 1.32
CA ASP A 57 5.94 14.62 -0.13
C ASP A 57 7.27 15.26 -0.57
N LYS A 58 8.03 14.57 -1.42
CA LYS A 58 9.28 15.07 -2.01
C LYS A 58 9.27 14.74 -3.50
N SER A 59 9.71 15.67 -4.33
CA SER A 59 9.92 15.38 -5.75
C SER A 59 11.34 14.86 -5.98
N TYR A 60 11.49 13.79 -6.75
CA TYR A 60 12.77 13.32 -7.27
C TYR A 60 12.67 13.13 -8.78
N LYS A 61 13.54 13.83 -9.53
CA LYS A 61 13.49 13.86 -11.02
C LYS A 61 12.09 14.16 -11.57
N GLY A 62 11.35 15.05 -10.90
CA GLY A 62 9.98 15.43 -11.29
C GLY A 62 8.87 14.50 -10.78
N ILE A 63 9.20 13.38 -10.13
CA ILE A 63 8.24 12.41 -9.61
C ILE A 63 7.97 12.68 -8.13
N SER A 64 6.71 12.88 -7.75
CA SER A 64 6.33 12.98 -6.35
C SER A 64 6.43 11.63 -5.64
N LEU A 65 7.12 11.62 -4.50
CA LEU A 65 7.39 10.46 -3.68
C LEU A 65 6.73 10.64 -2.31
N TYR A 66 6.08 9.58 -1.84
CA TYR A 66 5.64 9.45 -0.45
C TYR A 66 6.46 8.38 0.24
N ILE A 67 7.17 8.79 1.28
CA ILE A 67 7.97 7.85 2.09
C ILE A 67 7.17 7.49 3.34
N LEU A 68 6.89 6.20 3.49
CA LEU A 68 6.30 5.65 4.69
C LEU A 68 7.35 4.95 5.54
N LYS A 69 7.21 5.04 6.86
CA LYS A 69 8.06 4.32 7.82
C LYS A 69 7.21 3.44 8.74
N PRO A 70 6.82 2.22 8.32
CA PRO A 70 6.27 1.24 9.25
C PRO A 70 7.26 0.92 10.37
N GLU A 71 6.75 0.60 11.57
CA GLU A 71 7.60 0.30 12.73
C GLU A 71 8.48 -0.95 12.55
N LYS A 72 8.09 -1.89 11.67
CA LYS A 72 8.70 -3.23 11.59
C LYS A 72 9.42 -3.57 10.28
N ILE A 73 9.26 -2.77 9.21
CA ILE A 73 9.61 -3.21 7.83
C ILE A 73 10.52 -2.22 7.10
N GLY A 74 11.02 -1.20 7.80
CA GLY A 74 11.88 -0.18 7.20
C GLY A 74 11.07 0.92 6.52
N PHE A 75 11.37 1.21 5.25
CA PHE A 75 10.76 2.31 4.50
C PHE A 75 10.06 1.81 3.25
N ILE A 76 8.87 2.38 2.99
CA ILE A 76 8.12 2.15 1.75
C ILE A 76 8.17 3.44 0.95
N ILE A 77 8.52 3.36 -0.33
CA ILE A 77 8.50 4.50 -1.25
C ILE A 77 7.32 4.30 -2.20
N ILE A 78 6.37 5.22 -2.16
CA ILE A 78 5.24 5.26 -3.08
C ILE A 78 5.48 6.38 -4.09
N TYR A 79 5.52 6.03 -5.37
CA TYR A 79 5.65 6.91 -6.52
C TYR A 79 4.26 7.36 -6.98
N ASN A 80 4.05 8.67 -7.13
CA ASN A 80 2.92 9.18 -7.88
C ASN A 80 3.27 9.12 -9.37
N ILE A 81 2.64 8.20 -10.08
CA ILE A 81 2.83 7.97 -11.52
C ILE A 81 1.58 8.33 -12.31
N SER A 82 0.72 9.18 -11.74
CA SER A 82 -0.50 9.64 -12.39
C SER A 82 -0.14 10.30 -13.73
N PRO A 83 -0.74 9.86 -14.85
CA PRO A 83 -0.51 10.51 -16.12
C PRO A 83 -1.01 11.96 -16.08
N ILE A 84 -0.29 12.83 -16.78
CA ILE A 84 -0.74 14.22 -16.98
C ILE A 84 -2.03 14.15 -17.82
N ASP A 85 -3.03 14.93 -17.42
CA ASP A 85 -4.33 15.05 -18.10
C ASP A 85 -5.18 13.77 -18.20
N ALA A 86 -4.96 12.79 -17.32
CA ALA A 86 -5.81 11.61 -17.23
C ALA A 86 -6.95 11.78 -16.21
N PRO A 87 -8.15 11.19 -16.46
CA PRO A 87 -9.26 11.20 -15.52
C PRO A 87 -9.09 10.15 -14.41
N TYR A 88 -7.86 9.78 -14.07
CA TYR A 88 -7.54 8.81 -13.02
C TYR A 88 -6.20 9.15 -12.38
N VAL A 89 -6.04 8.72 -11.13
CA VAL A 89 -4.78 8.80 -10.40
C VAL A 89 -4.15 7.42 -10.35
N GLN A 90 -2.82 7.38 -10.38
CA GLN A 90 -2.05 6.14 -10.35
C GLN A 90 -0.86 6.27 -9.42
N TYR A 91 -0.76 5.37 -8.47
CA TYR A 91 0.34 5.28 -7.53
C TYR A 91 1.00 3.91 -7.65
N MET A 92 2.29 3.84 -7.36
CA MET A 92 3.04 2.60 -7.43
C MET A 92 4.02 2.50 -6.26
N TRP A 93 4.25 1.31 -5.77
CA TRP A 93 5.41 0.99 -4.93
C TRP A 93 6.01 -0.32 -5.45
N ILE A 94 7.18 -0.63 -4.94
CA ILE A 94 7.86 -1.90 -5.24
C ILE A 94 7.87 -2.66 -3.93
N ASP A 95 7.36 -3.88 -3.94
CA ASP A 95 7.32 -4.74 -2.77
C ASP A 95 8.71 -5.31 -2.42
N LEU A 96 8.73 -6.25 -1.47
CA LEU A 96 9.95 -6.88 -0.98
C LEU A 96 10.59 -7.79 -2.05
N ASP A 97 9.79 -8.35 -2.95
CA ASP A 97 10.21 -9.27 -4.02
C ASP A 97 10.59 -8.52 -5.31
N ASN A 98 10.80 -7.20 -5.22
CA ASN A 98 11.04 -6.31 -6.36
C ASN A 98 9.91 -6.27 -7.39
N ARG A 99 8.69 -6.65 -7.00
CA ARG A 99 7.53 -6.60 -7.88
C ARG A 99 6.86 -5.22 -7.79
N PRO A 100 6.67 -4.54 -8.93
CA PRO A 100 5.90 -3.30 -8.97
C PRO A 100 4.42 -3.57 -8.69
N ILE A 101 3.88 -2.86 -7.71
CA ILE A 101 2.45 -2.88 -7.39
C ILE A 101 1.86 -1.51 -7.70
N ILE A 102 0.87 -1.50 -8.58
CA ILE A 102 0.17 -0.31 -9.06
C ILE A 102 -1.21 -0.28 -8.40
N ILE A 103 -1.60 0.89 -7.90
CA ILE A 103 -2.99 1.18 -7.57
C ILE A 103 -3.47 2.33 -8.47
N THR A 104 -4.59 2.10 -9.16
CA THR A 104 -5.25 3.09 -10.00
C THR A 104 -6.63 3.38 -9.44
N GLN A 105 -7.07 4.63 -9.52
CA GLN A 105 -8.45 4.99 -9.18
C GLN A 105 -8.96 5.99 -10.21
N HIS A 106 -10.12 5.70 -10.79
CA HIS A 106 -10.79 6.67 -11.65
C HIS A 106 -11.23 7.88 -10.81
N LEU A 107 -11.06 9.10 -11.32
CA LEU A 107 -11.44 10.31 -10.57
C LEU A 107 -12.95 10.35 -10.29
N LEU A 108 -13.75 9.71 -11.15
CA LEU A 108 -15.19 9.53 -10.91
C LEU A 108 -15.49 8.45 -9.87
N ASP A 109 -14.57 7.50 -9.61
CA ASP A 109 -14.72 6.52 -8.51
C ASP A 109 -14.55 7.17 -7.12
N ARG A 110 -14.25 8.49 -7.06
CA ARG A 110 -14.58 9.30 -5.86
C ARG A 110 -16.06 9.23 -5.50
N TYR A 111 -16.95 8.80 -6.41
CA TYR A 111 -18.32 8.45 -6.07
C TYR A 111 -18.42 7.23 -5.15
N ASN A 112 -17.49 6.26 -5.24
CA ASN A 112 -17.41 5.17 -4.26
C ASN A 112 -17.05 5.71 -2.87
N GLU A 113 -16.26 6.79 -2.77
CA GLU A 113 -16.01 7.51 -1.51
C GLU A 113 -17.28 8.15 -0.92
N ARG A 114 -18.28 8.50 -1.74
CA ARG A 114 -19.61 8.97 -1.27
C ARG A 114 -20.55 7.84 -0.86
N ILE A 115 -20.47 6.69 -1.54
CA ILE A 115 -21.28 5.49 -1.24
C ILE A 115 -20.80 4.84 0.07
N LEU A 116 -19.49 4.90 0.33
CA LEU A 116 -18.82 4.59 1.60
C LEU A 116 -19.11 5.69 2.65
N LYS A 117 -20.34 5.73 3.17
CA LYS A 117 -20.84 6.70 4.17
C LYS A 117 -19.77 7.19 5.16
N SER A 118 -19.40 8.47 5.08
CA SER A 118 -18.92 9.40 6.13
C SER A 118 -17.82 8.96 7.12
N ALA A 119 -17.23 7.77 7.01
CA ALA A 119 -16.29 7.21 7.97
C ALA A 119 -14.87 6.96 7.43
N ASN A 120 -14.63 7.12 6.13
CA ASN A 120 -13.42 6.60 5.51
C ASN A 120 -12.31 7.63 5.28
N ALA A 121 -11.10 7.11 5.44
CA ALA A 121 -9.82 7.77 5.25
C ALA A 121 -9.67 8.26 3.79
N SER A 122 -9.00 9.39 3.60
CA SER A 122 -8.67 9.94 2.28
C SER A 122 -8.02 8.91 1.36
N TYR A 123 -8.13 9.05 0.03
CA TYR A 123 -7.49 8.12 -0.92
C TYR A 123 -5.99 7.88 -0.65
N LYS A 124 -5.30 8.94 -0.24
CA LYS A 124 -3.91 8.85 0.24
C LYS A 124 -3.75 7.89 1.41
N GLU A 125 -4.65 7.95 2.40
CA GLU A 125 -4.67 7.03 3.54
C GLU A 125 -5.06 5.61 3.15
N LEU A 126 -5.93 5.42 2.15
CA LEU A 126 -6.22 4.09 1.59
C LEU A 126 -4.98 3.48 0.94
N ILE A 127 -4.24 4.24 0.13
CA ILE A 127 -2.97 3.78 -0.46
C ILE A 127 -1.96 3.42 0.64
N ILE A 128 -1.85 4.25 1.68
CA ILE A 128 -0.97 3.99 2.81
C ILE A 128 -1.35 2.68 3.50
N ARG A 129 -2.62 2.52 3.89
CA ARG A 129 -3.12 1.29 4.52
C ARG A 129 -2.86 0.07 3.64
N PHE A 130 -3.14 0.19 2.34
CA PHE A 130 -2.94 -0.89 1.39
C PHE A 130 -1.46 -1.28 1.25
N SER A 131 -0.57 -0.30 1.08
CA SER A 131 0.86 -0.54 0.97
C SER A 131 1.44 -1.20 2.21
N LEU A 132 0.95 -0.83 3.40
CA LEU A 132 1.35 -1.47 4.67
C LEU A 132 0.88 -2.93 4.74
N ASN A 133 -0.38 -3.19 4.39
CA ASN A 133 -0.94 -4.55 4.42
C ASN A 133 -0.30 -5.48 3.38
N SER A 134 0.13 -4.95 2.23
CA SER A 134 0.81 -5.72 1.19
C SER A 134 2.23 -6.13 1.58
N ILE A 135 2.85 -5.39 2.51
CA ILE A 135 4.27 -5.51 2.85
C ILE A 135 4.50 -6.21 4.20
N ASP A 136 3.47 -6.34 5.05
CA ASP A 136 3.51 -7.07 6.33
C ASP A 136 3.85 -8.57 6.21
N GLY A 137 4.23 -9.06 5.02
CA GLY A 137 4.74 -10.41 4.78
C GLY A 137 3.74 -11.50 5.12
N SER A 138 2.47 -11.14 5.31
CA SER A 138 1.46 -12.10 5.68
C SER A 138 0.99 -12.87 4.45
N GLY A 139 0.82 -12.28 3.26
CA GLY A 139 0.25 -12.99 2.08
C GLY A 139 -1.17 -13.57 2.30
N ASN A 140 -1.60 -13.70 3.55
CA ASN A 140 -2.74 -14.48 4.04
C ASN A 140 -4.05 -13.72 3.94
N HIS A 141 -4.06 -12.65 3.17
CA HIS A 141 -5.25 -11.84 2.92
C HIS A 141 -5.48 -11.69 1.43
N VAL A 142 -4.68 -12.38 0.61
CA VAL A 142 -4.69 -12.30 -0.85
C VAL A 142 -5.25 -13.62 -1.39
N ALA A 143 -6.36 -13.53 -2.11
CA ALA A 143 -6.89 -14.61 -2.91
C ALA A 143 -6.55 -14.36 -4.37
N PHE A 144 -6.00 -15.38 -5.03
CA PHE A 144 -5.60 -15.34 -6.43
C PHE A 144 -6.34 -16.42 -7.22
N ASP A 145 -6.85 -16.04 -8.38
CA ASP A 145 -7.41 -16.94 -9.38
C ASP A 145 -6.42 -16.99 -10.56
N SER A 146 -5.81 -18.15 -10.76
CA SER A 146 -4.78 -18.38 -11.79
C SER A 146 -5.33 -18.37 -13.21
N GLU A 147 -6.61 -18.68 -13.42
CA GLU A 147 -7.21 -18.69 -14.75
C GLU A 147 -7.53 -17.28 -15.21
N SER A 148 -8.13 -16.48 -14.33
CA SER A 148 -8.56 -15.11 -14.65
C SER A 148 -7.51 -14.05 -14.31
N LYS A 149 -6.39 -14.46 -13.71
CA LYS A 149 -5.33 -13.61 -13.11
C LYS A 149 -5.89 -12.58 -12.12
N LYS A 150 -7.07 -12.82 -11.55
CA LYS A 150 -7.71 -11.89 -10.61
C LYS A 150 -7.08 -12.03 -9.24
N ILE A 151 -6.84 -10.90 -8.59
CA ILE A 151 -6.28 -10.84 -7.24
C ILE A 151 -7.21 -10.01 -6.35
N ILE A 152 -7.51 -10.53 -5.16
CA ILE A 152 -8.30 -9.83 -4.15
C ILE A 152 -7.51 -9.81 -2.85
N GLN A 153 -7.31 -8.63 -2.29
CA GLN A 153 -6.73 -8.47 -0.98
C GLN A 153 -7.74 -7.93 0.04
N ARG A 154 -7.88 -8.57 1.19
CA ARG A 154 -8.64 -8.05 2.33
C ARG A 154 -7.87 -6.89 2.99
N ILE A 155 -8.57 -5.80 3.25
CA ILE A 155 -8.15 -4.69 4.12
C ILE A 155 -9.14 -4.60 5.30
N ASP A 156 -8.79 -3.91 6.39
CA ASP A 156 -9.62 -3.85 7.61
C ASP A 156 -11.10 -3.54 7.29
N ASP A 157 -11.34 -2.53 6.45
CA ASP A 157 -12.67 -2.00 6.14
C ASP A 157 -13.29 -2.57 4.85
N GLY A 158 -12.60 -3.44 4.10
CA GLY A 158 -13.08 -3.90 2.79
C GLY A 158 -12.18 -4.87 2.01
N PHE A 159 -12.32 -4.89 0.71
CA PHE A 159 -11.48 -5.64 -0.20
C PHE A 159 -10.92 -4.73 -1.28
N ILE A 160 -9.69 -4.96 -1.71
CA ILE A 160 -9.12 -4.33 -2.89
C ILE A 160 -8.95 -5.40 -3.97
N PHE A 161 -9.54 -5.15 -5.12
CA PHE A 161 -9.49 -6.01 -6.28
C PHE A 161 -8.45 -5.50 -7.27
N GLY A 162 -7.79 -6.43 -7.93
CA GLY A 162 -6.83 -6.17 -8.98
C GLY A 162 -6.69 -7.32 -9.97
N VAL A 163 -5.71 -7.16 -10.85
CA VAL A 163 -5.29 -8.15 -11.84
C VAL A 163 -3.77 -8.28 -11.76
N GLU A 164 -3.31 -9.52 -11.78
CA GLU A 164 -1.91 -9.86 -11.86
C GLU A 164 -1.45 -9.91 -13.33
N HIS A 165 -0.32 -9.29 -13.62
CA HIS A 165 0.38 -9.39 -14.90
C HIS A 165 1.74 -10.02 -14.65
N ASP A 166 2.42 -10.51 -15.68
CA ASP A 166 3.65 -11.27 -15.47
C ASP A 166 4.72 -10.42 -14.75
N ASP A 167 4.83 -9.12 -15.09
CA ASP A 167 5.84 -8.21 -14.53
C ASP A 167 5.35 -7.28 -13.40
N TYR A 168 4.04 -7.18 -13.15
CA TYR A 168 3.49 -6.23 -12.17
C TYR A 168 2.05 -6.59 -11.74
N THR A 169 1.58 -6.00 -10.64
CA THR A 169 0.19 -6.16 -10.18
C THR A 169 -0.57 -4.83 -10.25
N VAL A 170 -1.83 -4.83 -10.70
CA VAL A 170 -2.67 -3.62 -10.74
C VAL A 170 -3.91 -3.79 -9.90
N TYR A 171 -4.09 -2.94 -8.90
CA TYR A 171 -5.32 -2.81 -8.11
C TYR A 171 -6.13 -1.61 -8.57
N ASN A 172 -7.43 -1.78 -8.77
CA ASN A 172 -8.28 -0.74 -9.36
C ASN A 172 -9.60 -0.51 -8.64
N THR A 173 -10.08 -1.45 -7.82
CA THR A 173 -11.42 -1.35 -7.23
C THR A 173 -11.39 -1.68 -5.74
N ILE A 174 -12.07 -0.86 -4.93
CA ILE A 174 -12.25 -1.09 -3.50
C ILE A 174 -13.71 -1.40 -3.23
N TYR A 175 -13.99 -2.47 -2.50
CA TYR A 175 -15.32 -2.90 -2.10
C TYR A 175 -15.49 -2.87 -0.58
N GLU A 176 -16.69 -2.55 -0.11
CA GLU A 176 -17.07 -2.81 1.29
C GLU A 176 -17.07 -4.32 1.58
N SER A 177 -16.81 -4.66 2.84
CA SER A 177 -17.04 -6.00 3.35
C SER A 177 -18.50 -6.14 3.76
N THR A 178 -19.32 -6.74 2.91
CA THR A 178 -20.68 -7.18 3.28
C THR A 178 -20.73 -8.70 3.21
N GLU A 179 -20.64 -9.38 4.36
CA GLU A 179 -20.51 -10.84 4.47
C GLU A 179 -21.55 -11.64 3.66
N GLY A 180 -22.76 -11.11 3.50
CA GLY A 180 -23.83 -11.75 2.72
C GLY A 180 -23.76 -11.53 1.20
N LYS A 181 -22.74 -10.84 0.67
CA LYS A 181 -22.59 -10.54 -0.78
C LYS A 181 -21.19 -10.85 -1.31
N ASP A 182 -20.42 -11.65 -0.57
CA ASP A 182 -19.07 -12.02 -0.98
C ASP A 182 -19.13 -12.99 -2.17
N SER A 183 -18.34 -12.72 -3.21
CA SER A 183 -18.03 -13.72 -4.24
C SER A 183 -17.06 -14.76 -3.68
N ASP A 184 -16.89 -15.90 -4.36
CA ASP A 184 -15.99 -16.99 -3.89
C ASP A 184 -14.58 -16.49 -3.55
N LEU A 185 -13.98 -15.65 -4.40
CA LEU A 185 -12.69 -15.02 -4.14
C LEU A 185 -12.67 -14.10 -2.89
N LYS A 186 -13.77 -13.38 -2.61
CA LYS A 186 -13.87 -12.53 -1.41
C LYS A 186 -14.01 -13.39 -0.15
N SER A 187 -14.81 -14.46 -0.24
CA SER A 187 -14.95 -15.43 0.84
C SER A 187 -13.62 -16.11 1.16
N LEU A 188 -12.86 -16.51 0.13
CA LEU A 188 -11.52 -17.06 0.29
C LEU A 188 -10.57 -16.07 0.99
N ALA A 189 -10.48 -14.83 0.50
CA ALA A 189 -9.65 -13.79 1.13
C ALA A 189 -10.06 -13.49 2.58
N ARG A 190 -11.36 -13.55 2.89
CA ARG A 190 -11.88 -13.40 4.26
C ARG A 190 -11.44 -14.55 5.15
N ASN A 191 -11.61 -15.79 4.70
CA ASN A 191 -11.26 -16.98 5.49
C ASN A 191 -9.75 -17.05 5.76
N LEU A 192 -8.92 -16.68 4.77
CA LEU A 192 -7.48 -16.58 4.97
C LEU A 192 -7.12 -15.55 6.07
N LYS A 193 -7.82 -14.41 6.12
CA LYS A 193 -7.67 -13.41 7.20
C LYS A 193 -8.05 -13.96 8.57
N VAL A 194 -9.20 -14.63 8.66
CA VAL A 194 -9.68 -15.23 9.92
C VAL A 194 -8.67 -16.25 10.43
N ASN A 195 -8.24 -17.19 9.58
CA ASN A 195 -7.26 -18.21 9.94
C ASN A 195 -5.93 -17.60 10.38
N TRP A 196 -5.46 -16.55 9.70
CA TRP A 196 -4.25 -15.84 10.10
C TRP A 196 -4.41 -15.15 11.46
N ASP A 197 -5.56 -14.53 11.73
CA ASP A 197 -5.78 -13.84 12.99
C ASP A 197 -5.75 -14.81 14.18
N GLU A 198 -6.17 -16.05 13.99
CA GLU A 198 -6.09 -17.13 14.97
C GLU A 198 -4.66 -17.61 15.26
N PHE A 199 -3.70 -17.39 14.35
CA PHE A 199 -2.31 -17.76 14.61
C PHE A 199 -1.68 -16.89 15.71
N SER A 200 -0.94 -17.55 16.60
CA SER A 200 -0.10 -16.87 17.60
C SER A 200 1.06 -16.11 16.94
N SER A 201 1.64 -15.15 17.66
CA SER A 201 2.76 -14.34 17.15
C SER A 201 3.98 -15.18 16.71
N SER A 202 4.24 -16.32 17.37
CA SER A 202 5.33 -17.24 16.97
C SER A 202 4.99 -17.97 15.68
N GLN A 203 3.77 -18.50 15.54
CA GLN A 203 3.31 -19.15 14.31
C GLN A 203 3.32 -18.21 13.11
N LYS A 204 2.93 -16.94 13.32
CA LYS A 204 3.02 -15.89 12.30
C LYS A 204 4.48 -15.66 11.87
N ALA A 205 5.40 -15.57 12.82
CA ALA A 205 6.82 -15.36 12.53
C ALA A 205 7.46 -16.55 11.79
N ASP A 206 7.10 -17.78 12.17
CA ASP A 206 7.61 -19.00 11.51
C ASP A 206 7.04 -19.15 10.10
N TYR A 207 5.75 -18.84 9.89
CA TYR A 207 5.13 -18.80 8.57
C TYR A 207 5.83 -17.79 7.64
N THR A 208 6.06 -16.56 8.12
CA THR A 208 6.79 -15.55 7.35
C THR A 208 8.24 -15.96 7.05
N ARG A 209 8.91 -16.69 7.96
CA ARG A 209 10.25 -17.23 7.70
C ARG A 209 10.25 -18.26 6.57
N LEU A 210 9.28 -19.16 6.55
CA LEU A 210 9.15 -20.21 5.54
C LEU A 210 8.81 -19.65 4.14
N LEU A 211 8.09 -18.53 4.07
CA LEU A 211 7.80 -17.84 2.82
C LEU A 211 9.01 -17.11 2.21
N ASN A 212 9.94 -16.67 3.06
CA ASN A 212 11.13 -15.90 2.64
C ASN A 212 12.40 -16.77 2.53
N SER A 213 12.30 -18.09 2.70
CA SER A 213 13.38 -19.07 2.62
C SER A 213 13.33 -19.85 1.32
#